data_AF-A0AAV8TTL8-F1
#
_entry.id   AF-A0AAV8TTL8-F1
#
_cell.length_a   1.000
_cell.length_b   1.000
_cell.length_c   1.000
_cell.angle_alpha   90.00
_cell.angle_beta   90.00
_cell.angle_gamma   90.00
#
_symmetry.space_group_name_H-M   'P 1'
#
loop_
_entity.id
_entity.type
_entity.pdbx_description
1 polymer ?
#
loop_
_entity_poly.entity_id
_entity_poly.type
_entity_poly.pdbx_seq_one_letter_code
_entity_poly.pdbx_strand_id
1 'polypeptide(L)'
;MEDLKRELDKYKYANRPILGSFSACSNVSGICSDTRTIARLLHQFGSFACFDFAANGPYVEIDMRSGEVDGYDVIFLNPHKFLGGPGSPGILLMSKVLYQLKFSPPSTCGGGTVDYVNGFDEKDTLYLEDIEEKENGGTPQIIQTIRAALAFWVKEFISFGVIERQEEKYITRAIDRLLPNKNIQILGNTSAKRQAICLS
;
A
#
# COMPACT_ATOMS: atom_id res chain seq x y z
N MET A 1 9.66 -7.15 16.10
CA MET A 1 8.42 -7.01 16.90
C MET A 1 8.66 -6.33 18.22
N GLU A 2 9.66 -6.74 19.01
CA GLU A 2 10.01 -6.09 20.28
C GLU A 2 10.35 -4.60 20.13
N ASP A 3 11.14 -4.25 19.10
CA ASP A 3 11.46 -2.84 18.82
C ASP A 3 10.21 -2.02 18.51
N LEU A 4 9.29 -2.54 17.70
CA LEU A 4 8.03 -1.86 17.40
C LEU A 4 7.20 -1.64 18.67
N LYS A 5 7.07 -2.66 19.51
CA LYS A 5 6.37 -2.55 20.80
C LYS A 5 7.01 -1.48 21.69
N ARG A 6 8.35 -1.48 21.79
CA ARG A 6 9.10 -0.48 22.56
C ARG A 6 8.85 0.94 22.05
N GLU A 7 8.82 1.16 20.74
CA GLU A 7 8.50 2.48 20.19
C GLU A 7 7.04 2.88 20.45
N LEU A 8 6.09 1.96 20.31
CA LEU A 8 4.68 2.23 20.60
C LEU A 8 4.46 2.57 22.09
N ASP A 9 5.14 1.88 23.01
CA ASP A 9 5.07 2.16 24.45
C ASP A 9 5.52 3.60 24.78
N LYS A 10 6.52 4.15 24.07
CA LYS A 10 6.97 5.53 24.27
C LYS A 10 5.89 6.56 23.94
N TYR A 11 5.08 6.28 22.92
CA TYR A 11 4.08 7.22 22.42
C TYR A 11 2.65 6.92 22.88
N LYS A 12 2.44 5.85 23.66
CA LYS A 12 1.13 5.43 24.17
C LYS A 12 0.36 6.55 24.88
N TYR A 13 1.05 7.47 25.54
CA TYR A 13 0.45 8.59 26.27
C TYR A 13 0.58 9.94 25.56
N ALA A 14 0.93 9.96 24.27
CA ALA A 14 1.16 11.19 23.51
C ALA A 14 -0.13 11.97 23.16
N ASN A 15 -1.31 11.48 23.55
CA ASN A 15 -2.63 12.06 23.31
C ASN A 15 -2.86 12.57 21.87
N ARG A 16 -2.37 11.80 20.89
CA ARG A 16 -2.52 12.08 19.46
C ARG A 16 -2.71 10.77 18.69
N PRO A 17 -3.39 10.78 17.53
CA PRO A 17 -3.47 9.60 16.68
C PRO A 17 -2.07 9.10 16.29
N ILE A 18 -1.89 7.78 16.32
CA ILE A 18 -0.64 7.12 15.91
C ILE A 18 -0.92 6.35 14.63
N LEU A 19 -0.11 6.60 13.61
CA LEU A 19 -0.12 5.87 12.34
C LEU A 19 1.16 5.03 12.25
N GLY A 20 1.02 3.72 12.12
CA GLY A 20 2.12 2.83 11.81
C GLY A 20 2.19 2.62 10.30
N SER A 21 3.20 3.19 9.64
CA SER A 21 3.41 3.03 8.19
C SER A 21 4.60 2.12 7.89
N PHE A 22 4.36 1.02 7.19
CA PHE A 22 5.36 -0.01 6.92
C PHE A 22 5.32 -0.51 5.49
N SER A 23 6.46 -0.92 4.94
CA SER A 23 6.47 -1.67 3.70
C SER A 23 6.08 -3.12 3.94
N ALA A 24 5.13 -3.62 3.14
CA ALA A 24 4.74 -5.03 3.18
C ALA A 24 5.86 -5.94 2.64
N CYS A 25 6.74 -5.40 1.80
CA CYS A 25 7.97 -6.04 1.37
C CYS A 25 9.06 -5.00 1.09
N SER A 26 10.30 -5.28 1.50
CA SER A 26 11.44 -4.38 1.29
C SER A 26 11.83 -4.32 -0.19
N ASN A 27 11.76 -3.13 -0.80
CA ASN A 27 12.24 -2.91 -2.18
C ASN A 27 13.75 -3.17 -2.37
N VAL A 28 14.53 -3.32 -1.29
CA VAL A 28 15.99 -3.53 -1.37
C VAL A 28 16.35 -5.00 -1.20
N SER A 29 15.83 -5.64 -0.15
CA SER A 29 16.20 -7.02 0.18
C SER A 29 15.19 -8.07 -0.29
N GLY A 30 14.03 -7.63 -0.79
CA GLY A 30 12.89 -8.49 -1.12
C GLY A 30 12.21 -9.11 0.09
N ILE A 31 12.67 -8.88 1.32
CA ILE A 31 12.12 -9.54 2.51
C ILE A 31 10.69 -9.07 2.75
N CYS A 32 9.78 -10.03 2.91
CA CYS A 32 8.38 -9.78 3.22
C CYS A 32 8.20 -9.54 4.72
N SER A 33 7.44 -8.51 5.08
CA SER A 33 7.04 -8.23 6.45
C SER A 33 5.84 -9.10 6.81
N ASP A 34 5.73 -9.53 8.07
CA ASP A 34 4.48 -10.10 8.60
C ASP A 34 3.50 -8.96 8.91
N THR A 35 2.82 -8.50 7.86
CA THR A 35 1.91 -7.35 7.90
C THR A 35 0.75 -7.55 8.86
N ARG A 36 0.23 -8.78 8.96
CA ARG A 36 -0.90 -9.10 9.85
C ARG A 36 -0.50 -9.04 11.32
N THR A 37 0.66 -9.57 11.67
CA THR A 37 1.17 -9.48 13.04
C THR A 37 1.53 -8.05 13.42
N ILE A 38 2.07 -7.26 12.49
CA ILE A 38 2.33 -5.83 12.69
C ILE A 38 1.01 -5.07 12.92
N ALA A 39 0.00 -5.28 12.07
CA ALA A 39 -1.32 -4.67 12.20
C ALA A 39 -1.95 -4.96 13.57
N ARG A 40 -1.93 -6.23 13.99
CA ARG A 40 -2.41 -6.66 15.31
C ARG A 40 -1.75 -5.93 16.46
N LEU A 41 -0.43 -5.74 16.39
CA LEU A 41 0.29 -4.98 17.41
C LEU A 41 -0.10 -3.50 17.39
N LEU A 42 -0.23 -2.88 16.21
CA LEU A 42 -0.63 -1.47 16.12
C LEU A 42 -2.02 -1.24 16.72
N HIS A 43 -2.99 -2.09 16.37
CA HIS A 43 -4.36 -1.98 16.88
C HIS A 43 -4.44 -2.21 18.40
N GLN A 44 -3.59 -3.07 18.98
CA GLN A 44 -3.49 -3.24 20.45
C GLN A 44 -3.11 -1.95 21.18
N PHE A 45 -2.45 -1.02 20.48
CA PHE A 45 -2.06 0.29 20.99
C PHE A 45 -3.01 1.42 20.52
N GLY A 46 -4.15 1.08 19.91
CA GLY A 46 -5.09 2.07 19.35
C GLY A 46 -4.50 2.87 18.18
N SER A 47 -3.46 2.33 17.52
CA SER A 47 -2.82 2.94 16.35
C SER A 47 -3.41 2.36 15.06
N PHE A 48 -3.36 3.11 13.96
CA PHE A 48 -3.80 2.64 12.65
C PHE A 48 -2.66 1.97 11.87
N ALA A 49 -3.01 0.95 11.08
CA ALA A 49 -2.10 0.15 10.28
C ALA A 49 -2.12 0.56 8.80
N CYS A 50 -1.01 1.18 8.36
CA CYS A 50 -0.80 1.64 6.99
C CYS A 50 0.29 0.82 6.31
N PHE A 51 0.02 0.26 5.14
CA PHE A 51 0.98 -0.59 4.43
C PHE A 51 1.25 -0.18 2.98
N ASP A 52 2.53 -0.13 2.63
CA ASP A 52 3.02 -0.02 1.26
C ASP A 52 3.07 -1.41 0.61
N PHE A 53 2.19 -1.64 -0.36
CA PHE A 53 2.15 -2.85 -1.18
C PHE A 53 2.78 -2.64 -2.56
N ALA A 54 3.53 -1.56 -2.80
CA ALA A 54 4.16 -1.34 -4.10
C ALA A 54 5.07 -2.50 -4.51
N ALA A 55 5.87 -3.05 -3.59
CA ALA A 55 6.86 -4.09 -3.89
C ALA A 55 6.24 -5.48 -4.12
N ASN A 56 5.26 -5.86 -3.31
CA ASN A 56 4.71 -7.22 -3.27
C ASN A 56 3.29 -7.33 -3.81
N GLY A 57 2.56 -6.23 -3.97
CA GLY A 57 1.19 -6.20 -4.46
C GLY A 57 0.91 -6.97 -5.77
N PRO A 58 1.85 -7.04 -6.74
CA PRO A 58 1.69 -7.88 -7.91
C PRO A 58 1.63 -9.39 -7.60
N TYR A 59 2.21 -9.82 -6.48
CA TYR A 59 2.49 -11.23 -6.19
C TYR A 59 1.64 -11.82 -5.07
N VAL A 60 1.07 -10.98 -4.20
CA VAL A 60 0.30 -11.44 -3.02
C VAL A 60 -1.16 -11.05 -3.11
N GLU A 61 -2.02 -11.80 -2.42
CA GLU A 61 -3.39 -11.36 -2.16
C GLU A 61 -3.37 -10.13 -1.25
N ILE A 62 -4.14 -9.10 -1.62
CA ILE A 62 -4.29 -7.89 -0.82
C ILE A 62 -5.72 -7.90 -0.30
N ASP A 63 -5.86 -8.10 1.02
CA ASP A 63 -7.14 -8.17 1.69
C ASP A 63 -7.17 -7.16 2.84
N MET A 64 -8.04 -6.16 2.75
CA MET A 64 -8.02 -5.02 3.66
C MET A 64 -8.51 -5.38 5.06
N ARG A 65 -9.59 -6.16 5.21
CA ARG A 65 -10.21 -6.50 6.50
C ARG A 65 -10.37 -5.30 7.45
N SER A 66 -10.78 -4.15 6.92
CA SER A 66 -10.84 -2.91 7.73
C SER A 66 -11.75 -3.09 8.95
N GLY A 67 -11.28 -2.67 10.13
CA GLY A 67 -11.97 -2.85 11.40
C GLY A 67 -11.68 -4.18 12.11
N GLU A 68 -11.02 -5.13 11.45
CA GLU A 68 -10.54 -6.35 12.11
C GLU A 68 -9.20 -6.13 12.82
N VAL A 69 -8.91 -6.99 13.81
CA VAL A 69 -7.71 -6.86 14.64
C VAL A 69 -6.40 -6.97 13.85
N ASP A 70 -6.38 -7.68 12.72
CA ASP A 70 -5.23 -7.76 11.80
C ASP A 70 -5.52 -7.15 10.42
N GLY A 71 -6.54 -6.29 10.38
CA GLY A 71 -6.89 -5.49 9.22
C GLY A 71 -5.89 -4.39 8.90
N TYR A 72 -6.05 -3.80 7.73
CA TYR A 72 -5.31 -2.64 7.27
C TYR A 72 -6.27 -1.46 7.23
N ASP A 73 -5.83 -0.31 7.74
CA ASP A 73 -6.60 0.92 7.66
C ASP A 73 -6.26 1.71 6.41
N VAL A 74 -5.02 1.60 5.94
CA VAL A 74 -4.56 2.22 4.70
C VAL A 74 -3.66 1.26 3.93
N ILE A 75 -3.90 1.17 2.62
CA ILE A 75 -3.03 0.49 1.68
C ILE A 75 -2.69 1.48 0.58
N PHE A 76 -1.41 1.58 0.24
CA PHE A 76 -0.97 2.28 -0.95
C PHE A 76 -0.17 1.33 -1.82
N LEU A 77 -0.43 1.37 -3.13
CA LEU A 77 0.22 0.48 -4.09
C LEU A 77 0.38 1.17 -5.44
N ASN A 78 1.30 0.63 -6.22
CA ASN A 78 1.69 1.17 -7.50
C ASN A 78 1.49 0.10 -8.60
N PRO A 79 0.41 0.19 -9.39
CA PRO A 79 0.12 -0.78 -10.45
C PRO A 79 1.20 -0.84 -11.52
N HIS A 80 2.09 0.15 -11.69
CA HIS A 80 3.18 0.08 -12.66
C HIS A 80 4.19 -1.07 -12.43
N LYS A 81 4.15 -1.71 -11.24
CA LYS A 81 4.91 -2.93 -10.94
C LYS A 81 4.16 -4.22 -11.28
N PHE A 82 2.89 -4.12 -11.67
CA PHE A 82 2.07 -5.24 -12.12
C PHE A 82 2.31 -5.51 -13.61
N LEU A 83 2.11 -6.76 -14.03
CA LEU A 83 2.16 -7.11 -15.44
C LEU A 83 1.09 -6.33 -16.21
N GLY A 84 1.53 -5.56 -17.21
CA GLY A 84 0.65 -4.68 -18.00
C GLY A 84 0.27 -3.36 -17.31
N GLY A 85 0.75 -3.11 -16.10
CA GLY A 85 0.43 -1.92 -15.33
C GLY A 85 1.24 -0.64 -15.60
N PRO A 86 2.41 -0.61 -16.30
CA PRO A 86 3.09 0.65 -16.61
C PRO A 86 2.18 1.72 -17.24
N GLY A 87 2.24 2.94 -16.71
CA GLY A 87 1.38 4.08 -17.10
C GLY A 87 0.01 4.16 -16.40
N SER A 88 -0.24 3.29 -15.42
CA SER A 88 -1.40 3.36 -14.51
C SER A 88 -1.17 4.36 -13.37
N PRO A 89 -2.22 4.92 -12.74
CA PRO A 89 -2.07 5.79 -11.57
C PRO A 89 -1.69 4.97 -10.33
N GLY A 90 -1.13 5.63 -9.31
CA GLY A 90 -1.02 5.04 -7.97
C GLY A 90 -2.41 4.84 -7.36
N ILE A 91 -2.55 3.87 -6.46
CA ILE A 91 -3.81 3.57 -5.78
C ILE A 91 -3.60 3.74 -4.27
N LEU A 92 -4.45 4.56 -3.66
CA LEU A 92 -4.60 4.70 -2.22
C LEU A 92 -5.98 4.16 -1.84
N LEU A 93 -5.99 3.14 -0.97
CA LEU A 93 -7.21 2.62 -0.36
C LEU A 93 -7.15 2.92 1.14
N MET A 94 -8.16 3.59 1.66
CA MET A 94 -8.21 3.98 3.07
C MET A 94 -9.57 3.67 3.69
N SER A 95 -9.57 3.33 4.97
CA SER A 95 -10.81 3.13 5.72
C SER A 95 -11.55 4.45 5.82
N LYS A 96 -12.86 4.42 5.61
CA LYS A 96 -13.72 5.62 5.67
C LYS A 96 -13.61 6.33 7.02
N VAL A 97 -13.33 5.60 8.11
CA VAL A 97 -13.16 6.17 9.45
C VAL A 97 -11.97 7.13 9.55
N LEU A 98 -10.98 6.99 8.66
CA LEU A 98 -9.82 7.88 8.59
C LEU A 98 -10.08 9.16 7.78
N TYR A 99 -11.17 9.21 6.99
CA TYR A 99 -11.48 10.38 6.19
C TYR A 99 -12.21 11.45 7.01
N GLN A 100 -11.44 12.22 7.77
CA GLN A 100 -11.96 13.29 8.64
C GLN A 100 -12.17 14.63 7.90
N LEU A 101 -11.75 14.72 6.63
CA LEU A 101 -11.79 15.94 5.81
C LEU A 101 -13.10 16.08 5.01
N LYS A 102 -14.17 15.39 5.42
CA LYS A 102 -15.46 15.41 4.69
C LYS A 102 -15.94 16.84 4.41
N PHE A 103 -15.82 17.71 5.40
CA PHE A 103 -16.23 19.13 5.31
C PHE A 103 -15.05 20.10 5.12
N SER A 104 -13.86 19.59 4.79
CA SER A 104 -12.66 20.42 4.59
C SER A 104 -12.29 20.49 3.11
N PRO A 105 -11.66 21.57 2.64
CA PRO A 105 -11.12 21.63 1.29
C PRO A 105 -10.06 20.53 1.08
N PRO A 106 -9.98 19.90 -0.10
CA PRO A 106 -8.94 18.92 -0.40
C PRO A 106 -7.58 19.61 -0.43
N SER A 107 -6.53 18.85 -0.10
CA SER A 107 -5.16 19.40 -0.01
C SER A 107 -4.64 19.90 -1.37
N THR A 108 -5.16 19.33 -2.46
CA THR A 108 -4.95 19.79 -3.84
C THR A 108 -6.29 19.88 -4.54
N CYS A 109 -6.66 21.07 -5.03
CA CYS A 109 -7.89 21.28 -5.78
C CYS A 109 -7.60 21.17 -7.29
N GLY A 110 -8.46 20.45 -8.02
CA GLY A 110 -8.47 20.42 -9.49
C GLY A 110 -9.84 20.77 -10.05
N GLY A 111 -9.95 20.91 -11.37
CA GLY A 111 -11.26 21.04 -12.01
C GLY A 111 -12.12 19.81 -11.71
N GLY A 112 -13.41 20.01 -11.39
CA GLY A 112 -14.31 18.91 -11.02
C GLY A 112 -14.31 18.55 -9.53
N THR A 113 -13.49 19.17 -8.68
CA THR A 113 -13.47 18.93 -7.22
C THR A 113 -14.50 19.79 -6.45
N VAL A 114 -15.03 20.83 -7.10
CA VAL A 114 -15.92 21.84 -6.52
C VAL A 114 -17.32 21.68 -7.12
N ASP A 115 -18.32 21.54 -6.26
CA ASP A 115 -19.73 21.41 -6.62
C ASP A 115 -20.37 22.78 -6.88
N TYR A 116 -20.02 23.78 -6.06
CA TYR A 116 -20.51 25.15 -6.22
C TYR A 116 -19.48 26.16 -5.70
N VAL A 117 -19.23 27.21 -6.48
CA VAL A 117 -18.42 28.38 -6.05
C VAL A 117 -19.36 29.57 -5.92
N ASN A 118 -19.32 30.26 -4.79
CA ASN A 118 -19.97 31.57 -4.65
C ASN A 118 -18.92 32.70 -4.78
N GLY A 119 -19.36 33.89 -5.20
CA GLY A 119 -18.48 35.05 -5.41
C GLY A 119 -18.35 35.98 -4.19
N PHE A 120 -18.80 35.57 -3.01
CA PHE A 120 -18.95 36.43 -1.83
C PHE A 120 -18.04 36.03 -0.66
N ASP A 121 -17.85 34.73 -0.39
CA ASP A 121 -16.95 34.21 0.65
C ASP A 121 -16.39 32.83 0.23
N GLU A 122 -15.08 32.62 0.38
CA GLU A 122 -14.42 31.33 0.12
C GLU A 122 -15.03 30.18 0.93
N LYS A 123 -15.63 30.49 2.10
CA LYS A 123 -16.29 29.53 3.00
C LYS A 123 -17.60 28.94 2.46
N ASP A 124 -18.20 29.57 1.46
CA ASP A 124 -19.45 29.13 0.84
C ASP A 124 -19.21 28.27 -0.41
N THR A 125 -17.96 27.89 -0.68
CA THR A 125 -17.60 26.94 -1.72
C THR A 125 -17.99 25.53 -1.28
N LEU A 126 -18.93 24.92 -1.99
CA LEU A 126 -19.33 23.53 -1.76
C LEU A 126 -18.41 22.60 -2.55
N TYR A 127 -17.87 21.60 -1.87
CA TYR A 127 -17.07 20.54 -2.49
C TYR A 127 -17.92 19.29 -2.69
N LEU A 128 -17.50 18.43 -3.63
CA LEU A 128 -18.17 17.15 -3.85
C LEU A 128 -18.23 16.31 -2.56
N GLU A 129 -19.37 15.63 -2.36
CA GLU A 129 -19.55 14.70 -1.25
C GLU A 129 -18.87 13.35 -1.47
N ASP A 130 -18.65 12.97 -2.74
CA ASP A 130 -17.92 11.76 -3.10
C ASP A 130 -16.42 11.94 -2.83
N ILE A 131 -15.89 11.11 -1.94
CA ILE A 131 -14.49 11.18 -1.47
C ILE A 131 -13.52 10.90 -2.63
N GLU A 132 -13.86 9.96 -3.52
CA GLU A 132 -12.96 9.55 -4.60
C GLU A 132 -12.89 10.63 -5.69
N GLU A 133 -14.02 11.22 -6.06
CA GLU A 133 -14.06 12.32 -7.03
C GLU A 133 -13.37 13.58 -6.48
N LYS A 134 -13.54 13.84 -5.19
CA LYS A 134 -12.92 14.99 -4.51
C LYS A 134 -11.39 14.90 -4.50
N GLU A 135 -10.82 13.72 -4.29
CA GLU A 135 -9.36 13.51 -4.27
C GLU A 135 -8.76 13.26 -5.68
N ASN A 136 -9.58 12.96 -6.70
CA ASN A 136 -9.17 12.82 -8.10
C ASN A 136 -9.41 14.08 -8.94
N GLY A 137 -9.06 15.25 -8.40
CA GLY A 137 -9.27 16.53 -9.06
C GLY A 137 -8.55 16.65 -10.42
N GLY A 138 -9.20 17.29 -11.38
CA GLY A 138 -8.69 17.50 -12.75
C GLY A 138 -9.33 16.56 -13.77
N THR A 139 -8.70 16.43 -14.95
CA THR A 139 -9.20 15.53 -16.00
C THR A 139 -9.11 14.08 -15.54
N PRO A 140 -10.22 13.33 -15.51
CA PRO A 140 -10.21 11.94 -15.06
C PRO A 140 -9.23 11.07 -15.86
N GLN A 141 -8.42 10.30 -15.16
CA GLN A 141 -7.40 9.41 -15.76
C GLN A 141 -8.02 8.10 -16.28
N ILE A 142 -9.03 8.19 -17.15
CA ILE A 142 -9.88 7.05 -17.56
C ILE A 142 -9.06 5.88 -18.12
N ILE A 143 -8.22 6.14 -19.13
CA ILE A 143 -7.41 5.10 -19.77
C ILE A 143 -6.43 4.45 -18.80
N GLN A 144 -5.85 5.25 -17.90
CA GLN A 144 -4.89 4.76 -16.93
C GLN A 144 -5.58 3.93 -15.84
N THR A 145 -6.81 4.29 -15.46
CA THR A 145 -7.66 3.52 -14.53
C THR A 145 -8.09 2.19 -15.14
N ILE A 146 -8.51 2.18 -16.40
CA ILE A 146 -8.81 0.93 -17.14
C ILE A 146 -7.58 0.03 -17.19
N ARG A 147 -6.40 0.60 -17.45
CA ARG A 147 -5.14 -0.16 -17.45
C ARG A 147 -4.84 -0.77 -16.08
N ALA A 148 -5.03 -0.01 -15.00
CA ALA A 148 -4.87 -0.53 -13.65
C ALA A 148 -5.79 -1.72 -13.40
N ALA A 149 -7.09 -1.59 -13.73
CA ALA A 149 -8.07 -2.66 -13.57
C ALA A 149 -7.69 -3.92 -14.36
N LEU A 150 -7.26 -3.78 -15.62
CA LEU A 150 -6.79 -4.90 -16.44
C LEU A 150 -5.55 -5.58 -15.85
N ALA A 151 -4.61 -4.81 -15.28
CA ALA A 151 -3.42 -5.38 -14.63
C ALA A 151 -3.78 -6.23 -13.40
N PHE A 152 -4.76 -5.79 -12.60
CA PHE A 152 -5.32 -6.61 -11.52
C PHE A 152 -6.02 -7.85 -12.05
N TRP A 153 -6.79 -7.72 -13.13
CA TRP A 153 -7.54 -8.84 -13.69
C TRP A 153 -6.62 -9.93 -14.26
N VAL A 154 -5.52 -9.56 -14.90
CA VAL A 154 -4.47 -10.50 -15.35
C VAL A 154 -3.87 -11.24 -14.15
N LYS A 155 -3.56 -10.52 -13.06
CA LYS A 155 -3.03 -11.12 -11.83
C LYS A 155 -4.01 -12.14 -11.24
N GLU A 156 -5.28 -11.78 -11.14
CA GLU A 156 -6.32 -12.68 -10.62
C GLU A 156 -6.54 -13.90 -11.52
N PHE A 157 -6.52 -13.71 -12.84
CA PHE A 157 -6.63 -14.79 -13.81
C PHE A 157 -5.50 -15.83 -13.67
N ILE A 158 -4.26 -15.39 -13.45
CA ILE A 158 -3.11 -16.29 -13.22
C ILE A 158 -3.24 -17.01 -11.86
N SER A 159 -3.90 -16.36 -10.89
CA SER A 159 -4.04 -16.75 -9.49
C SER A 159 -2.78 -16.59 -8.63
N PHE A 160 -2.98 -16.20 -7.36
CA PHE A 160 -1.89 -15.95 -6.41
C PHE A 160 -1.04 -17.19 -6.15
N GLY A 161 -1.65 -18.37 -6.06
CA GLY A 161 -0.92 -19.62 -5.76
C GLY A 161 0.02 -20.07 -6.88
N VAL A 162 -0.31 -19.77 -8.14
CA VAL A 162 0.59 -20.05 -9.28
C VAL A 162 1.78 -19.09 -9.24
N ILE A 163 1.52 -17.80 -9.01
CA ILE A 163 2.56 -16.77 -8.90
C ILE A 163 3.52 -17.11 -7.75
N GLU A 164 2.98 -17.37 -6.56
CA GLU A 164 3.78 -17.70 -5.36
C GLU A 164 4.70 -18.91 -5.60
N ARG A 165 4.16 -20.00 -6.16
CA ARG A 165 4.95 -21.20 -6.45
C ARG A 165 6.07 -20.92 -7.45
N GLN A 166 5.80 -20.09 -8.46
CA GLN A 166 6.77 -19.78 -9.50
C GLN A 166 7.87 -18.85 -8.98
N GLU A 167 7.52 -17.87 -8.14
CA GLU A 167 8.45 -17.01 -7.42
C GLU A 167 9.36 -17.81 -6.49
N GLU A 168 8.78 -18.67 -5.63
CA GLU A 168 9.53 -19.50 -4.70
C GLU A 168 10.54 -20.41 -5.43
N LYS A 169 10.12 -21.00 -6.56
CA LYS A 169 10.99 -21.84 -7.40
C LYS A 169 12.18 -21.07 -7.95
N TYR A 170 11.97 -19.85 -8.46
CA TYR A 170 13.05 -19.06 -9.05
C TYR A 170 13.99 -18.48 -8.00
N ILE A 171 13.44 -17.98 -6.88
CA ILE A 171 14.22 -17.44 -5.77
C ILE A 171 15.10 -18.53 -5.16
N THR A 172 14.54 -19.70 -4.87
CA THR A 172 15.30 -20.84 -4.32
C THR A 172 16.45 -21.21 -5.25
N ARG A 173 16.17 -21.37 -6.55
CA ARG A 173 17.20 -21.69 -7.55
C ARG A 173 18.29 -20.61 -7.63
N ALA A 174 17.93 -19.34 -7.53
CA ALA A 174 18.89 -18.24 -7.55
C ALA A 174 19.77 -18.24 -6.29
N ILE A 175 19.18 -18.42 -5.10
CA ILE A 175 19.92 -18.49 -3.84
C ILE A 175 20.86 -19.69 -3.84
N ASP A 176 20.39 -20.89 -4.20
CA ASP A 176 21.21 -22.11 -4.26
C ASP A 176 22.42 -21.95 -5.18
N ARG A 177 22.26 -21.20 -6.28
CA ARG A 177 23.33 -20.97 -7.25
C ARG A 177 24.33 -19.89 -6.82
N LEU A 178 23.86 -18.86 -6.12
CA LEU A 178 24.65 -17.68 -5.78
C LEU A 178 25.34 -17.83 -4.42
N LEU A 179 24.70 -18.47 -3.44
CA LEU A 179 25.20 -18.60 -2.07
C LEU A 179 26.58 -19.27 -1.97
N PRO A 180 26.92 -20.31 -2.76
CA PRO A 180 28.25 -20.92 -2.72
C PRO A 180 29.36 -20.08 -3.36
N ASN A 181 29.03 -19.00 -4.09
CA ASN A 181 29.99 -18.19 -4.81
C ASN A 181 30.67 -17.18 -3.88
N LYS A 182 31.95 -17.38 -3.59
CA LYS A 182 32.75 -16.51 -2.70
C LYS A 182 32.89 -15.05 -3.18
N ASN A 183 32.65 -14.78 -4.47
CA ASN A 183 32.72 -13.44 -5.05
C ASN A 183 31.37 -12.70 -5.02
N ILE A 184 30.31 -13.32 -4.48
CA ILE A 184 28.98 -12.75 -4.41
C ILE A 184 28.51 -12.74 -2.96
N GLN A 185 28.04 -11.60 -2.50
CA GLN A 185 27.41 -11.46 -1.19
C GLN A 185 25.91 -11.22 -1.37
N ILE A 186 25.08 -12.10 -0.81
CA ILE A 186 23.63 -11.93 -0.77
C ILE A 186 23.27 -11.08 0.44
N LEU A 187 22.54 -9.98 0.21
CA LEU A 187 22.08 -9.09 1.26
C LEU A 187 20.75 -9.56 1.89
N GLY A 188 20.61 -9.33 3.19
CA GLY A 188 19.44 -9.71 3.98
C GLY A 188 19.42 -11.18 4.39
N ASN A 189 18.40 -11.55 5.18
CA ASN A 189 18.22 -12.92 5.65
C ASN A 189 17.85 -13.85 4.48
N THR A 190 18.69 -14.86 4.23
CA THR A 190 18.52 -15.83 3.13
C THR A 190 17.46 -16.90 3.42
N SER A 191 17.02 -17.03 4.67
CA SER A 191 15.98 -17.98 5.10
C SER A 191 14.60 -17.33 5.26
N ALA A 192 14.51 -16.00 5.19
CA ALA A 192 13.25 -15.28 5.30
C ALA A 192 12.46 -15.34 3.99
N LYS A 193 11.12 -15.38 4.07
CA LYS A 193 10.25 -15.26 2.89
C LYS A 193 10.54 -13.94 2.19
N ARG A 194 10.73 -14.02 0.86
CA ARG A 194 11.07 -12.87 0.03
C ARG A 194 10.44 -12.93 -1.34
N GLN A 195 10.36 -11.78 -1.99
CA GLN A 195 10.01 -11.62 -3.40
C GLN A 195 11.28 -11.41 -4.22
N ALA A 196 11.24 -11.81 -5.49
CA ALA A 196 12.29 -11.46 -6.44
C ALA A 196 12.10 -9.98 -6.80
N ILE A 197 12.99 -9.12 -6.30
CA ILE A 197 12.98 -7.70 -6.63
C ILE A 197 14.24 -7.38 -7.42
N CYS A 198 14.03 -6.81 -8.60
CA CYS A 198 15.08 -6.13 -9.34
C CYS A 198 14.83 -4.63 -9.20
N LEU A 199 15.81 -3.91 -8.64
CA LEU A 199 15.79 -2.45 -8.65
C LEU A 199 15.91 -2.00 -10.11
N SER A 200 14.89 -1.31 -10.62
CA SER A 200 14.88 -0.68 -11.94
C SER A 200 15.68 0.61 -11.93
#